data_AF-A0A136L7J4-F1
#
_entry.id   AF-A0A136L7J4-F1
#
_cell.length_a   1.000
_cell.length_b   1.000
_cell.length_c   1.000
_cell.angle_alpha   90.00
_cell.angle_beta   90.00
_cell.angle_gamma   90.00
#
_symmetry.space_group_name_H-M   'P 1'
#
loop_
_entity.id
_entity.type
_entity.pdbx_description
1 polymer ?
#
loop_
_entity_poly.entity_id
_entity_poly.type
_entity_poly.pdbx_seq_one_letter_code
_entity_poly.pdbx_strand_id
1 'polypeptide(L)'
;MMSDIEALTGQYIKLRGEQHTAAAALEFMKPAIEKLSSADRSKLVKSIRNWEAAQNSKPTIRPLGNVPVAPKSAARAGAQAVCSHCGNTNPASEMFCLKCGWPVQLSKKSDKTVLLDPEKTGTDPSFFGSNYTLLLLLKDTLQVIRKQPAEMDHELIIGRASEESIIAPDIDLTPYNAAGMGISRAHLALRYEASRDILTVADLDSANGSYVNEVRMHPNEIRVLRHGDVLRLGKLTFEVIFQHS
;
A
#
# COMPACT_ATOMS: atom_id res chain seq x y z
N MET A 1 -1.36 -41.19 2.29
CA MET A 1 -2.56 -40.84 1.50
C MET A 1 -2.61 -39.32 1.46
N MET A 2 -2.46 -38.70 0.28
CA MET A 2 -2.60 -37.24 0.15
C MET A 2 -4.03 -36.85 0.50
N SER A 3 -4.21 -35.74 1.21
CA SER A 3 -5.56 -35.27 1.54
C SER A 3 -6.26 -34.74 0.28
N ASP A 4 -7.57 -34.96 0.16
CA ASP A 4 -8.37 -34.49 -0.99
C ASP A 4 -8.22 -32.98 -1.22
N ILE A 5 -7.93 -32.22 -0.17
CA ILE A 5 -7.71 -30.76 -0.20
C ILE A 5 -6.37 -30.41 -0.84
N GLU A 6 -5.29 -31.14 -0.53
CA GLU A 6 -3.97 -30.91 -1.12
C GLU A 6 -3.98 -31.24 -2.62
N ALA A 7 -4.69 -32.31 -3.01
CA ALA A 7 -4.86 -32.68 -4.42
C ALA A 7 -5.59 -31.58 -5.20
N LEU A 8 -6.68 -31.05 -4.66
CA LEU A 8 -7.44 -29.96 -5.29
C LEU A 8 -6.66 -28.64 -5.30
N THR A 9 -5.91 -28.33 -4.23
CA THR A 9 -5.02 -27.17 -4.20
C THR A 9 -3.94 -27.27 -5.29
N GLY A 10 -3.34 -28.46 -5.46
CA GLY A 10 -2.39 -28.71 -6.54
C GLY A 10 -2.98 -28.55 -7.94
N GLN A 11 -4.23 -29.01 -8.14
CA GLN A 11 -4.94 -28.84 -9.41
C GLN A 11 -5.24 -27.37 -9.73
N TYR A 12 -5.63 -26.58 -8.72
CA TYR A 12 -5.82 -25.14 -8.85
C TYR A 12 -4.54 -24.42 -9.26
N ILE A 13 -3.42 -24.74 -8.60
CA ILE A 13 -2.10 -24.16 -8.88
C ILE A 13 -1.67 -24.47 -10.31
N LYS A 14 -1.91 -25.70 -10.79
CA LYS A 14 -1.61 -26.10 -12.17
C LYS A 14 -2.39 -25.28 -13.20
N LEU A 15 -3.70 -25.11 -13.00
CA LEU A 15 -4.55 -24.30 -13.89
C LEU A 15 -4.11 -22.82 -13.92
N ARG A 16 -3.70 -22.27 -12.77
CA ARG A 16 -3.15 -20.91 -12.70
C ARG A 16 -1.81 -20.77 -13.41
N GLY A 17 -1.00 -21.83 -13.49
CA GLY A 17 0.24 -21.90 -14.27
C GLY A 17 0.02 -21.91 -15.79
N GLU A 18 -1.13 -22.45 -16.24
CA GLU A 18 -1.55 -22.51 -17.65
C GLU A 18 -2.26 -21.22 -18.13
N GLN A 19 -2.07 -20.10 -17.42
CA GLN A 19 -2.64 -18.76 -17.69
C GLN A 19 -4.17 -18.63 -17.56
N HIS A 20 -4.86 -19.57 -16.94
CA HIS A 20 -6.28 -19.39 -16.61
C HIS A 20 -6.45 -18.32 -15.52
N THR A 21 -7.49 -17.48 -15.64
CA THR A 21 -7.90 -16.56 -14.56
C THR A 21 -8.38 -17.35 -13.34
N ALA A 22 -8.30 -16.76 -12.14
CA ALA A 22 -8.76 -17.40 -10.90
C ALA A 22 -10.22 -17.88 -11.00
N ALA A 23 -11.09 -17.06 -11.59
CA ALA A 23 -12.49 -17.39 -11.84
C ALA A 23 -12.65 -18.59 -12.79
N ALA A 24 -11.89 -18.64 -13.89
CA ALA A 24 -11.93 -19.74 -14.84
C ALA A 24 -11.43 -21.06 -14.24
N ALA A 25 -10.38 -21.00 -13.41
CA ALA A 25 -9.85 -22.16 -12.70
C ALA A 25 -10.84 -22.72 -11.67
N LEU A 26 -11.55 -21.85 -10.94
CA LEU A 26 -12.58 -22.26 -9.98
C LEU A 26 -13.83 -22.84 -10.67
N GLU A 27 -14.27 -22.25 -11.78
CA GLU A 27 -15.39 -22.81 -12.56
C GLU A 27 -15.06 -24.20 -13.12
N PHE A 28 -13.83 -24.42 -13.58
CA PHE A 28 -13.38 -25.75 -14.04
C PHE A 28 -13.40 -26.80 -12.92
N MET A 29 -13.09 -26.40 -11.69
CA MET A 29 -13.02 -27.31 -10.53
C MET A 29 -14.35 -27.46 -9.77
N LYS A 30 -15.38 -26.70 -10.14
CA LYS A 30 -16.68 -26.65 -9.47
C LYS A 30 -17.31 -28.03 -9.19
N PRO A 31 -17.31 -29.00 -10.12
CA PRO A 31 -17.90 -30.32 -9.87
C PRO A 31 -17.16 -31.14 -8.80
N ALA A 32 -15.87 -30.88 -8.59
CA ALA A 32 -15.06 -31.53 -7.56
C ALA A 32 -15.23 -30.82 -6.20
N ILE A 33 -15.35 -29.50 -6.20
CA ILE A 33 -15.54 -28.69 -4.98
C ILE A 33 -16.93 -28.95 -4.37
N GLU A 34 -17.96 -29.19 -5.18
CA GLU A 34 -19.31 -29.50 -4.71
C GLU A 34 -19.41 -30.82 -3.94
N LYS A 35 -18.46 -31.75 -4.11
CA LYS A 35 -18.42 -33.02 -3.36
C LYS A 35 -17.78 -32.90 -1.98
N LEU A 36 -17.11 -31.78 -1.68
CA LEU A 36 -16.46 -31.55 -0.40
C LEU A 36 -17.45 -31.13 0.69
N SER A 37 -17.12 -31.48 1.94
CA SER A 37 -17.79 -30.97 3.13
C SER A 37 -17.60 -29.45 3.28
N SER A 38 -18.48 -28.77 4.02
CA SER A 38 -18.35 -27.32 4.28
C SER A 38 -17.02 -26.95 4.96
N ALA A 39 -16.53 -27.81 5.87
CA ALA A 39 -15.25 -27.64 6.54
C ALA A 39 -14.06 -27.76 5.56
N ASP A 40 -14.10 -28.71 4.63
CA ASP A 40 -13.02 -28.94 3.68
C ASP A 40 -13.01 -27.94 2.53
N ARG A 41 -14.19 -27.43 2.13
CA ARG A 41 -14.30 -26.26 1.24
C ARG A 41 -13.64 -25.03 1.86
N SER A 42 -13.87 -24.77 3.15
CA SER A 42 -13.26 -23.64 3.87
C SER A 42 -11.73 -23.76 3.91
N LYS A 43 -11.21 -24.97 4.15
CA LYS A 43 -9.77 -25.25 4.10
C LYS A 43 -9.18 -25.04 2.70
N LEU A 44 -9.85 -25.54 1.65
CA LEU A 44 -9.41 -25.34 0.25
C LEU A 44 -9.36 -23.85 -0.12
N VAL A 45 -10.39 -23.08 0.24
CA VAL A 45 -10.43 -21.62 -0.01
C VAL A 45 -9.29 -20.91 0.70
N LYS A 46 -8.99 -21.28 1.95
CA LYS A 46 -7.85 -20.73 2.70
C LYS A 46 -6.52 -21.03 2.00
N SER A 47 -6.30 -22.27 1.58
CA SER A 47 -5.08 -22.68 0.86
C SER A 47 -4.89 -21.92 -0.46
N ILE A 48 -5.96 -21.76 -1.24
CA ILE A 48 -5.94 -21.00 -2.50
C ILE A 48 -5.61 -19.52 -2.26
N ARG A 49 -6.26 -18.87 -1.30
CA ARG A 49 -6.01 -17.45 -0.97
C ARG A 49 -4.58 -17.20 -0.52
N ASN A 50 -4.05 -18.09 0.32
CA ASN A 50 -2.67 -17.99 0.80
C ASN A 50 -1.68 -18.11 -0.37
N TRP A 51 -1.92 -19.03 -1.30
CA TRP A 51 -1.08 -19.18 -2.49
C TRP A 51 -1.16 -17.98 -3.44
N GLU A 52 -2.35 -17.42 -3.68
CA GLU A 52 -2.49 -16.23 -4.54
C GLU A 52 -1.83 -14.99 -3.94
N ALA A 53 -1.93 -14.79 -2.63
CA ALA A 53 -1.24 -13.72 -1.92
C ALA A 53 0.29 -13.86 -2.01
N ALA A 54 0.81 -15.09 -2.00
CA ALA A 54 2.22 -15.39 -2.17
C ALA A 54 2.72 -15.18 -3.62
N GLN A 55 1.84 -15.23 -4.63
CA GLN A 55 2.21 -14.96 -6.03
C GLN A 55 2.14 -13.47 -6.39
N ASN A 56 1.21 -12.72 -5.80
CA ASN A 56 1.08 -11.27 -6.00
C ASN A 56 2.19 -10.44 -5.32
N SER A 57 3.10 -11.08 -4.57
CA SER A 57 4.25 -10.43 -3.94
C SER A 57 5.48 -10.33 -4.85
N LYS A 58 5.41 -10.76 -6.12
CA LYS A 58 6.45 -10.45 -7.13
C LYS A 58 6.11 -9.15 -7.87
N PRO A 59 6.97 -8.12 -7.81
CA PRO A 59 6.74 -6.86 -8.52
C PRO A 59 6.75 -7.13 -10.03
N THR A 60 5.59 -6.93 -10.66
CA THR A 60 5.49 -6.99 -12.12
C THR A 60 5.98 -5.66 -12.69
N ILE A 61 7.24 -5.60 -13.10
CA ILE A 61 7.76 -4.47 -13.90
C ILE A 61 7.07 -4.56 -15.26
N ARG A 62 6.07 -3.68 -15.51
CA ARG A 62 5.58 -3.48 -16.88
C ARG A 62 6.66 -2.69 -17.65
N PRO A 63 7.11 -3.15 -18.82
CA PRO A 63 7.95 -2.33 -19.68
C PRO A 63 7.15 -1.09 -20.06
N LEU A 64 7.70 0.09 -19.79
CA LEU A 64 7.20 1.33 -20.39
C LEU A 64 7.35 1.19 -21.90
N GLY A 65 6.23 1.16 -22.62
CA GLY A 65 6.23 1.16 -24.08
C GLY A 65 6.99 2.37 -24.61
N ASN A 66 7.67 2.20 -25.75
CA ASN A 66 8.49 3.22 -26.38
C ASN A 66 7.72 4.53 -26.56
N VAL A 67 8.00 5.51 -25.70
CA VAL A 67 7.57 6.89 -25.89
C VAL A 67 8.41 7.46 -27.05
N PRO A 68 7.80 7.99 -28.12
CA PRO A 68 8.55 8.64 -29.18
C PRO A 68 9.30 9.84 -28.59
N VAL A 69 10.63 9.77 -28.63
CA VAL A 69 11.50 10.89 -28.26
C VAL A 69 11.27 11.99 -29.29
N ALA A 70 10.76 13.13 -28.84
CA ALA A 70 10.62 14.33 -29.66
C ALA A 70 11.97 14.72 -30.30
N PRO A 71 11.98 15.28 -31.52
CA PRO A 71 13.23 15.59 -32.20
C PRO A 71 14.03 16.64 -31.43
N LYS A 72 15.34 16.40 -31.36
CA LYS A 72 16.32 17.25 -30.68
C LYS A 72 16.28 18.65 -31.26
N SER A 73 16.02 19.65 -30.41
CA SER A 73 16.25 21.05 -30.77
C SER A 73 17.74 21.28 -31.03
N ALA A 74 18.02 22.10 -32.03
CA ALA A 74 19.36 22.38 -32.52
C ALA A 74 20.28 22.90 -31.40
N ALA A 75 21.49 22.35 -31.37
CA ALA A 75 22.54 22.69 -30.44
C ALA A 75 22.90 24.19 -30.54
N ARG A 76 22.74 24.92 -29.44
CA ARG A 76 23.61 26.07 -29.16
C ARG A 76 24.99 25.51 -28.84
N ALA A 77 26.05 26.12 -29.38
CA ALA A 77 27.43 25.79 -29.12
C ALA A 77 27.78 25.97 -27.62
N GLY A 78 27.44 24.98 -26.82
CA GLY A 78 27.90 24.83 -25.45
C GLY A 78 29.26 24.14 -25.42
N ALA A 79 30.02 24.38 -24.36
CA ALA A 79 31.27 23.66 -24.10
C ALA A 79 31.05 22.13 -24.26
N GLN A 80 32.08 21.43 -24.73
CA GLN A 80 32.05 19.98 -24.93
C GLN A 80 32.92 19.31 -23.87
N ALA A 81 32.52 18.11 -23.42
CA ALA A 81 33.25 17.31 -22.44
C ALA A 81 33.46 15.88 -22.98
N VAL A 82 34.69 15.38 -22.86
CA VAL A 82 35.08 14.05 -23.34
C VAL A 82 34.88 13.03 -22.22
N CYS A 83 34.16 11.95 -22.51
CA CYS A 83 33.95 10.84 -21.58
C CYS A 83 35.28 10.11 -21.30
N SER A 84 35.66 10.03 -20.03
CA SER A 84 36.88 9.33 -19.59
C SER A 84 36.83 7.80 -19.73
N HIS A 85 35.64 7.21 -19.90
CA HIS A 85 35.49 5.76 -20.03
C HIS A 85 35.54 5.26 -21.48
N CYS A 86 34.90 5.95 -22.43
CA CYS A 86 34.80 5.49 -23.82
C CYS A 86 35.30 6.50 -24.87
N GLY A 87 35.77 7.67 -24.44
CA GLY A 87 36.28 8.72 -25.33
C GLY A 87 35.21 9.50 -26.12
N ASN A 88 33.91 9.20 -25.93
CA ASN A 88 32.85 9.92 -26.63
C ASN A 88 32.77 11.38 -26.17
N THR A 89 32.63 12.31 -27.12
CA THR A 89 32.39 13.72 -26.82
C THR A 89 30.91 13.96 -26.55
N ASN A 90 30.60 14.59 -25.42
CA ASN A 90 29.25 14.92 -24.99
C ASN A 90 29.13 16.44 -24.79
N PRO A 91 27.93 17.02 -24.89
CA PRO A 91 27.69 18.39 -24.44
C PRO A 91 28.07 18.53 -22.95
N ALA A 92 28.64 19.67 -22.54
CA ALA A 92 29.03 19.89 -21.14
C ALA A 92 27.85 20.01 -20.17
N SER A 93 26.62 20.13 -20.67
CA SER A 93 25.40 20.01 -19.86
C SER A 93 25.02 18.56 -19.56
N GLU A 94 25.61 17.58 -20.25
CA GLU A 94 25.29 16.18 -20.04
C GLU A 94 26.05 15.59 -18.85
N MET A 95 25.29 15.12 -17.88
CA MET A 95 25.81 14.48 -16.67
C MET A 95 26.37 13.08 -16.99
N PHE A 96 25.81 12.41 -18.00
CA PHE A 96 26.15 11.05 -18.40
C PHE A 96 26.51 10.98 -19.87
N CYS A 97 27.40 10.05 -20.21
CA CYS A 97 27.84 9.85 -21.58
C CYS A 97 26.71 9.23 -22.40
N LEU A 98 26.28 9.91 -23.46
CA LEU A 98 25.18 9.47 -24.32
C LEU A 98 25.50 8.18 -25.10
N LYS A 99 26.77 7.74 -25.09
CA LYS A 99 27.22 6.51 -25.76
C LYS A 99 27.34 5.31 -24.81
N CYS A 100 27.96 5.50 -23.64
CA CYS A 100 28.29 4.39 -22.74
C CYS A 100 27.68 4.50 -21.35
N GLY A 101 26.93 5.57 -21.06
CA GLY A 101 26.29 5.82 -19.78
C GLY A 101 27.22 6.30 -18.65
N TRP A 102 28.54 6.35 -18.88
CA TRP A 102 29.51 6.76 -17.86
C TRP A 102 29.37 8.25 -17.48
N PRO A 103 29.45 8.63 -16.19
CA PRO A 103 29.39 10.03 -15.78
C PRO A 103 30.47 10.88 -16.48
N VAL A 104 30.07 11.96 -17.15
CA VAL A 104 31.02 12.85 -17.86
C VAL A 104 31.56 13.93 -16.91
N GLN A 105 30.71 14.41 -16.00
CA GLN A 105 31.11 15.29 -14.91
C GLN A 105 31.11 14.50 -13.60
N LEU A 106 32.30 14.15 -13.13
CA LEU A 106 32.49 13.65 -11.77
C LEU A 106 32.34 14.82 -10.80
N SER A 107 31.19 14.94 -10.15
CA SER A 107 31.08 15.85 -9.02
C SER A 107 32.06 15.37 -7.94
N LYS A 108 32.89 16.26 -7.38
CA LYS A 108 33.85 15.91 -6.31
C LYS A 108 33.17 15.49 -5.00
N LYS A 109 31.83 15.42 -4.94
CA LYS A 109 31.11 14.75 -3.87
C LYS A 109 31.08 13.28 -4.24
N SER A 110 31.93 12.50 -3.56
CA SER A 110 32.14 11.10 -3.87
C SER A 110 30.82 10.32 -3.88
N ASP A 111 30.53 9.67 -5.00
CA ASP A 111 29.60 8.54 -5.08
C ASP A 111 30.20 7.34 -4.34
N LYS A 112 30.30 7.45 -3.01
CA LYS A 112 30.48 6.28 -2.17
C LYS A 112 29.10 5.64 -2.04
N THR A 113 28.95 4.41 -2.51
CA THR A 113 27.91 3.52 -1.99
C THR A 113 28.16 3.37 -0.49
N VAL A 114 27.40 4.14 0.30
CA VAL A 114 27.35 4.01 1.74
C VAL A 114 26.36 2.87 2.02
N LEU A 115 26.76 1.90 2.85
CA LEU A 115 25.80 0.97 3.46
C LEU A 115 24.75 1.83 4.17
N LEU A 116 23.48 1.67 3.81
CA LEU A 116 22.40 2.36 4.49
C LEU A 116 22.44 1.93 5.96
N ASP A 117 22.93 2.81 6.83
CA ASP A 117 22.71 2.72 8.28
C ASP A 117 21.19 2.76 8.47
N PRO A 118 20.53 1.67 8.92
CA PRO A 118 19.08 1.66 9.14
C PRO A 118 18.64 2.73 10.14
N GLU A 119 19.58 3.16 11.00
CA GLU A 119 19.40 4.19 12.02
C GLU A 119 19.56 5.63 11.49
N LYS A 120 20.08 5.82 10.27
CA LYS A 120 20.28 7.15 9.66
C LYS A 120 19.44 7.42 8.41
N THR A 121 18.76 6.40 7.88
CA THR A 121 17.59 6.63 7.04
C THR A 121 16.51 7.25 7.91
N GLY A 122 16.01 8.43 7.55
CA GLY A 122 14.82 9.00 8.18
C GLY A 122 13.77 7.91 8.36
N THR A 123 13.22 7.84 9.57
CA THR A 123 12.28 6.79 10.02
C THR A 123 11.35 6.36 8.90
N ASP A 124 11.29 5.06 8.61
CA ASP A 124 10.32 4.51 7.67
C ASP A 124 8.94 5.07 8.05
N PRO A 125 8.27 5.84 7.18
CA PRO A 125 7.03 6.50 7.55
C PRO A 125 5.90 5.49 7.83
N SER A 126 6.06 4.21 7.44
CA SER A 126 5.13 3.14 7.81
C SER A 126 5.37 2.53 9.19
N PHE A 127 6.53 2.79 9.80
CA PHE A 127 6.85 2.32 11.14
C PHE A 127 5.97 3.01 12.18
N PHE A 128 5.27 2.19 12.97
CA PHE A 128 4.44 2.59 14.08
C PHE A 128 4.75 1.63 15.23
N GLY A 129 5.62 2.02 16.16
CA GLY A 129 6.00 1.16 17.28
C GLY A 129 4.95 1.13 18.40
N SER A 130 5.15 0.24 19.37
CA SER A 130 4.24 0.10 20.52
C SER A 130 4.15 1.33 21.43
N ASN A 131 5.16 2.21 21.41
CA ASN A 131 5.18 3.48 22.15
C ASN A 131 4.62 4.68 21.35
N TYR A 132 4.06 4.45 20.16
CA TYR A 132 3.56 5.53 19.33
C TYR A 132 2.11 5.89 19.66
N THR A 133 1.84 7.19 19.62
CA THR A 133 0.51 7.78 19.62
C THR A 133 0.13 8.16 18.19
N LEU A 134 -1.04 7.70 17.76
CA LEU A 134 -1.69 8.17 16.54
C LEU A 134 -2.39 9.50 16.84
N LEU A 135 -2.06 10.52 16.06
CA LEU A 135 -2.80 11.77 16.00
C LEU A 135 -3.51 11.86 14.64
N LEU A 136 -4.81 12.07 14.67
CA LEU A 136 -5.61 12.42 13.50
C LEU A 136 -5.95 13.91 13.59
N LEU A 137 -5.26 14.73 12.80
CA LEU A 137 -5.47 16.17 12.74
C LEU A 137 -6.53 16.49 11.68
N LEU A 138 -7.70 16.96 12.10
CA LEU A 138 -8.76 17.35 11.18
C LEU A 138 -8.38 18.67 10.48
N LYS A 139 -8.25 18.66 9.15
CA LYS A 139 -7.66 19.78 8.40
C LYS A 139 -8.45 21.08 8.50
N ASP A 140 -9.78 21.00 8.54
CA ASP A 140 -10.63 22.19 8.50
C ASP A 140 -10.68 22.95 9.83
N THR A 141 -10.58 22.23 10.96
CA THR A 141 -10.75 22.81 12.30
C THR A 141 -9.49 22.73 13.17
N LEU A 142 -8.43 22.08 12.69
CA LEU A 142 -7.20 21.79 13.42
C LEU A 142 -7.42 21.02 14.74
N GLN A 143 -8.55 20.33 14.87
CA GLN A 143 -8.83 19.50 16.04
C GLN A 143 -8.04 18.20 15.93
N VAL A 144 -7.50 17.73 17.06
CA VAL A 144 -6.65 16.55 17.10
C VAL A 144 -7.33 15.45 17.89
N ILE A 145 -7.53 14.30 17.26
CA ILE A 145 -7.94 13.07 17.93
C ILE A 145 -6.68 12.26 18.24
N ARG A 146 -6.52 11.84 19.49
CA ARG A 146 -5.36 11.07 19.96
C ARG A 146 -5.78 9.65 20.32
N LYS A 147 -5.04 8.65 19.85
CA LYS A 147 -5.20 7.24 20.23
C LYS A 147 -3.85 6.55 20.34
N GLN A 148 -3.77 5.52 21.17
CA GLN A 148 -2.61 4.63 21.26
C GLN A 148 -3.06 3.21 20.84
N PRO A 149 -3.04 2.89 19.54
CA PRO A 149 -3.53 1.62 19.02
C PRO A 149 -2.84 0.39 19.62
N ALA A 150 -1.59 0.52 20.08
CA ALA A 150 -0.83 -0.58 20.68
C ALA A 150 -1.30 -0.98 22.09
N GLU A 151 -2.05 -0.11 22.78
CA GLU A 151 -2.62 -0.41 24.10
C GLU A 151 -3.99 -1.09 24.02
N MET A 152 -4.53 -1.26 22.81
CA MET A 152 -5.85 -1.80 22.56
C MET A 152 -5.75 -3.27 22.13
N ASP A 153 -6.63 -4.12 22.65
CA ASP A 153 -6.68 -5.55 22.36
C ASP A 153 -7.60 -5.91 21.17
N HIS A 154 -8.20 -4.90 20.53
CA HIS A 154 -9.12 -5.02 19.41
C HIS A 154 -8.82 -3.97 18.32
N GLU A 155 -9.43 -4.17 17.14
CA GLU A 155 -9.39 -3.17 16.08
C GLU A 155 -10.23 -1.94 16.44
N LEU A 156 -9.69 -0.75 16.18
CA LEU A 156 -10.37 0.51 16.45
C LEU A 156 -11.31 0.84 15.30
N ILE A 157 -12.58 1.05 15.62
CA ILE A 157 -13.60 1.47 14.68
C ILE A 157 -13.71 2.99 14.68
N ILE A 158 -13.53 3.59 13.51
CA ILE A 158 -13.81 4.99 13.24
C ILE A 158 -15.19 5.09 12.59
N GLY A 159 -16.04 5.96 13.13
CA GLY A 159 -17.37 6.14 12.58
C GLY A 159 -18.17 7.19 13.32
N ARG A 160 -19.49 7.02 13.35
CA ARG A 160 -20.41 7.89 14.09
C ARG A 160 -21.29 7.10 15.03
N ALA A 161 -21.56 7.65 16.19
CA ALA A 161 -22.64 7.17 17.05
C ALA A 161 -24.02 7.30 16.36
N SER A 162 -24.94 6.45 16.80
CA SER A 162 -26.34 6.43 16.36
C SER A 162 -27.17 5.78 17.45
N GLU A 163 -28.38 6.29 17.72
CA GLU A 163 -29.28 5.69 18.71
C GLU A 163 -29.68 4.25 18.36
N GLU A 164 -29.69 3.92 17.07
CA GLU A 164 -29.95 2.57 16.54
C GLU A 164 -28.78 1.59 16.73
N SER A 165 -27.58 2.09 17.05
CA SER A 165 -26.39 1.26 17.22
C SER A 165 -26.17 0.97 18.69
N ILE A 166 -26.11 -0.32 19.04
CA ILE A 166 -25.84 -0.76 20.42
C ILE A 166 -24.38 -0.47 20.81
N ILE A 167 -23.48 -0.43 19.83
CA ILE A 167 -22.04 -0.23 20.03
C ILE A 167 -21.64 1.10 19.42
N ALA A 168 -21.01 1.95 20.24
CA ALA A 168 -20.39 3.20 19.78
C ALA A 168 -19.02 2.91 19.16
N PRO A 169 -18.60 3.67 18.14
CA PRO A 169 -17.26 3.54 17.58
C PRO A 169 -16.19 3.99 18.59
N ASP A 170 -15.00 3.41 18.52
CA ASP A 170 -13.86 3.78 19.38
C ASP A 170 -13.37 5.21 19.13
N ILE A 171 -13.49 5.65 17.88
CA ILE A 171 -13.31 7.04 17.46
C ILE A 171 -14.66 7.54 16.91
N ASP A 172 -15.43 8.19 17.78
CA ASP A 172 -16.69 8.83 17.42
C ASP A 172 -16.45 10.20 16.77
N LEU A 173 -16.86 10.31 15.51
CA LEU A 173 -16.77 11.54 14.73
C LEU A 173 -18.04 12.40 14.81
N THR A 174 -19.07 11.97 15.55
CA THR A 174 -20.34 12.72 15.70
C THR A 174 -20.14 14.21 16.07
N PRO A 175 -19.20 14.58 16.96
CA PRO A 175 -18.92 15.99 17.26
C PRO A 175 -18.50 16.85 16.05
N TYR A 176 -18.07 16.23 14.95
CA TYR A 176 -17.61 16.90 13.72
C TYR A 176 -18.65 16.85 12.59
N ASN A 177 -19.94 16.82 12.93
CA ASN A 177 -21.05 16.71 11.96
C ASN A 177 -20.94 15.47 11.05
N ALA A 178 -20.55 14.33 11.61
CA ALA A 178 -20.26 13.10 10.88
C ALA A 178 -21.37 12.68 9.91
N ALA A 179 -22.64 12.75 10.30
CA ALA A 179 -23.76 12.38 9.45
C ALA A 179 -23.84 13.28 8.19
N GLY A 180 -23.78 14.60 8.36
CA GLY A 180 -23.78 15.55 7.24
C GLY A 180 -22.53 15.47 6.36
N MET A 181 -21.42 15.02 6.95
CA MET A 181 -20.15 14.77 6.25
C MET A 181 -20.06 13.40 5.58
N GLY A 182 -21.12 12.59 5.67
CA GLY A 182 -21.20 11.30 4.99
C GLY A 182 -20.43 10.17 5.67
N ILE A 183 -20.18 10.27 6.98
CA ILE A 183 -19.55 9.22 7.77
C ILE A 183 -20.58 8.14 8.15
N SER A 184 -20.15 6.89 8.04
CA SER A 184 -20.95 5.70 8.38
C SER A 184 -20.85 5.43 9.88
N ARG A 185 -21.80 4.65 10.43
CA ARG A 185 -21.76 4.22 11.84
C ARG A 185 -20.46 3.47 12.17
N ALA A 186 -20.10 2.52 11.32
CA ALA A 186 -18.77 1.94 11.20
C ALA A 186 -18.26 2.28 9.80
N HIS A 187 -17.17 3.04 9.69
CA HIS A 187 -16.70 3.59 8.40
C HIS A 187 -15.31 3.05 8.03
N LEU A 188 -14.39 3.04 8.99
CA LEU A 188 -13.03 2.55 8.81
C LEU A 188 -12.61 1.75 10.04
N ALA A 189 -11.98 0.60 9.84
CA ALA A 189 -11.27 -0.11 10.90
C ALA A 189 -9.79 0.26 10.86
N LEU A 190 -9.18 0.37 12.03
CA LEU A 190 -7.76 0.65 12.23
C LEU A 190 -7.17 -0.43 13.14
N ARG A 191 -6.10 -1.09 12.68
CA ARG A 191 -5.50 -2.22 13.38
C ARG A 191 -4.00 -2.08 13.47
N TYR A 192 -3.48 -2.21 14.69
CA TYR A 192 -2.05 -2.31 14.96
C TYR A 192 -1.58 -3.75 14.76
N GLU A 193 -0.50 -3.96 14.00
CA GLU A 193 0.11 -5.27 13.78
C GLU A 193 1.47 -5.34 14.47
N ALA A 194 1.47 -5.77 15.73
CA ALA A 194 2.66 -5.81 16.59
C ALA A 194 3.84 -6.63 16.02
N SER A 195 3.57 -7.66 15.20
CA SER A 195 4.64 -8.46 14.59
C SER A 195 5.44 -7.72 13.52
N ARG A 196 4.92 -6.58 13.03
CA ARG A 196 5.52 -5.79 11.95
C ARG A 196 5.74 -4.33 12.34
N ASP A 197 5.30 -3.90 13.53
CA ASP A 197 5.29 -2.50 13.97
C ASP A 197 4.68 -1.57 12.90
N ILE A 198 3.50 -1.94 12.39
CA ILE A 198 2.75 -1.15 11.41
C ILE A 198 1.32 -0.89 11.87
N LEU A 199 0.76 0.20 11.36
CA LEU A 199 -0.65 0.52 11.49
C LEU A 199 -1.35 0.29 10.15
N THR A 200 -2.49 -0.39 10.17
CA THR A 200 -3.28 -0.68 8.97
C THR A 200 -4.68 -0.13 9.08
N VAL A 201 -5.28 0.20 7.94
CA VAL A 201 -6.68 0.65 7.82
C VAL A 201 -7.43 -0.19 6.81
N ALA A 202 -8.73 -0.36 7.02
CA ALA A 202 -9.66 -1.00 6.08
C ALA A 202 -11.00 -0.26 6.04
N ASP A 203 -11.52 0.00 4.84
CA ASP A 203 -12.86 0.56 4.66
C ASP A 203 -13.92 -0.50 4.98
N LEU A 204 -14.87 -0.18 5.85
CA LEU A 204 -15.91 -1.11 6.32
C LEU A 204 -17.17 -1.03 5.45
N ASP A 205 -16.98 -1.06 4.14
CA ASP A 205 -18.04 -0.88 3.12
C ASP A 205 -18.83 0.41 3.35
N SER A 206 -18.09 1.51 3.47
CA SER A 206 -18.68 2.79 3.82
C SER A 206 -19.44 3.41 2.65
N ALA A 207 -20.59 4.04 2.93
CA ALA A 207 -21.47 4.57 1.88
C ALA A 207 -20.79 5.65 1.00
N ASN A 208 -19.93 6.48 1.59
CA ASN A 208 -19.24 7.56 0.87
C ASN A 208 -17.75 7.24 0.56
N GLY A 209 -17.27 6.08 1.00
CA GLY A 209 -15.91 5.61 0.77
C GLY A 209 -14.85 6.29 1.64
N SER A 210 -13.74 5.56 1.78
CA SER A 210 -12.49 6.04 2.39
C SER A 210 -11.40 6.23 1.33
N TYR A 211 -10.48 7.17 1.58
CA TYR A 211 -9.40 7.53 0.69
C TYR A 211 -8.11 7.73 1.48
N VAL A 212 -7.00 7.22 0.96
CA VAL A 212 -5.66 7.48 1.49
C VAL A 212 -4.88 8.20 0.38
N ASN A 213 -4.39 9.40 0.67
CA ASN A 213 -3.71 10.27 -0.29
C ASN A 213 -4.51 10.47 -1.59
N GLU A 214 -5.81 10.79 -1.44
CA GLU A 214 -6.79 10.94 -2.53
C GLU A 214 -7.06 9.69 -3.39
N VAL A 215 -6.43 8.56 -3.08
CA VAL A 215 -6.71 7.28 -3.73
C VAL A 215 -7.80 6.55 -2.96
N ARG A 216 -8.92 6.29 -3.63
CA ARG A 216 -10.05 5.56 -3.05
C ARG A 216 -9.63 4.14 -2.63
N MET A 217 -10.09 3.71 -1.46
CA MET A 217 -9.98 2.32 -1.00
C MET A 217 -11.16 1.50 -1.53
N HIS A 218 -10.89 0.25 -1.92
CA HIS A 218 -11.96 -0.72 -2.11
C HIS A 218 -12.49 -1.18 -0.73
N PRO A 219 -13.78 -1.57 -0.63
CA PRO A 219 -14.32 -2.13 0.60
C PRO A 219 -13.48 -3.32 1.08
N ASN A 220 -13.15 -3.33 2.37
CA ASN A 220 -12.32 -4.33 3.05
C ASN A 220 -10.87 -4.46 2.53
N GLU A 221 -10.41 -3.53 1.68
CA GLU A 221 -9.00 -3.44 1.29
C GLU A 221 -8.17 -2.97 2.47
N ILE A 222 -7.16 -3.76 2.84
CA ILE A 222 -6.22 -3.40 3.89
C ILE A 222 -5.11 -2.54 3.28
N ARG A 223 -4.90 -1.34 3.81
CA ARG A 223 -3.75 -0.47 3.48
C ARG A 223 -2.92 -0.17 4.72
N VAL A 224 -1.60 -0.14 4.53
CA VAL A 224 -0.68 0.36 5.56
C VAL A 224 -0.82 1.88 5.61
N LEU A 225 -1.06 2.38 6.81
CA LEU A 225 -1.12 3.81 7.10
C LEU A 225 0.28 4.31 7.45
N ARG A 226 0.66 5.48 6.94
CA ARG A 226 1.97 6.08 7.15
C ARG A 226 1.88 7.44 7.83
N HIS A 227 2.93 7.81 8.55
CA HIS A 227 3.15 9.17 9.02
C HIS A 227 3.11 10.14 7.83
N GLY A 228 2.32 11.20 7.96
CA GLY A 228 2.10 12.21 6.92
C GLY A 228 1.01 11.86 5.91
N ASP A 229 0.39 10.68 5.99
CA ASP A 229 -0.72 10.34 5.08
C ASP A 229 -1.92 11.26 5.31
N VAL A 230 -2.64 11.52 4.22
CA VAL A 230 -3.93 12.20 4.26
C VAL A 230 -5.04 11.16 4.17
N LEU A 231 -5.80 11.00 5.24
CA LEU A 231 -6.92 10.08 5.34
C LEU A 231 -8.23 10.86 5.19
N ARG A 232 -9.01 10.58 4.14
CA ARG A 232 -10.32 11.19 3.92
C ARG A 232 -11.43 10.16 4.04
N LEU A 233 -12.38 10.42 4.94
CA LEU A 233 -13.53 9.57 5.22
C LEU A 233 -14.78 10.37 4.85
N GLY A 234 -15.53 9.93 3.83
CA GLY A 234 -16.55 10.79 3.23
C GLY A 234 -15.99 12.17 2.86
N LYS A 235 -16.45 13.22 3.55
CA LYS A 235 -15.99 14.61 3.39
C LYS A 235 -14.99 15.08 4.46
N LEU A 236 -14.80 14.34 5.56
CA LEU A 236 -13.83 14.72 6.59
C LEU A 236 -12.42 14.29 6.17
N THR A 237 -11.47 15.21 6.28
CA THR A 237 -10.08 14.98 5.90
C THR A 237 -9.15 15.16 7.08
N PHE A 238 -8.35 14.13 7.35
CA PHE A 238 -7.39 14.07 8.44
C PHE A 238 -5.97 14.00 7.88
N GLU A 239 -5.05 14.68 8.54
CA GLU A 239 -3.63 14.39 8.43
C GLU A 239 -3.23 13.42 9.53
N VAL A 240 -2.51 12.37 9.14
CA VAL A 240 -2.06 11.31 10.03
C VAL A 240 -0.67 11.66 10.55
N ILE A 241 -0.54 11.80 11.86
CA ILE A 241 0.75 12.08 12.50
C ILE A 241 1.03 10.96 13.49
N PHE A 242 2.16 10.30 13.30
CA PHE A 242 2.73 9.35 14.25
C PHE A 242 3.65 10.10 15.20
N GLN A 243 3.30 10.17 16.48
CA GLN A 243 4.09 10.79 17.53
C GLN A 243 4.65 9.71 18.45
N HIS A 244 5.97 9.60 18.56
CA HIS A 244 6.61 8.77 19.58
C HIS A 244 7.06 9.63 20.77
N SER A 245 7.04 9.03 21.96
CA SER A 245 7.65 9.58 23.17
C SER A 245 8.90 8.81 23.54
#